data_AF-A0A7V4HED7-F1
#
_entry.id   AF-A0A7V4HED7-F1
#
_cell.length_a   1.000
_cell.length_b   1.000
_cell.length_c   1.000
_cell.angle_alpha   90.00
_cell.angle_beta   90.00
_cell.angle_gamma   90.00
#
_symmetry.space_group_name_H-M   'P 1'
#
loop_
_entity.id
_entity.type
_entity.pdbx_description
1 polymer ?
#
loop_
_entity_poly.entity_id
_entity_poly.type
_entity_poly.pdbx_seq_one_letter_code
_entity_poly.pdbx_strand_id
1 'polypeptide(L)'
;CATMGGLPAMRNSIPVKECLEEAYLKGPTVYNPAGKPPSDPELPLVLDRVYPLQAVVKIDYFLPGCPPSAETLWQALTALLNNKPLELPYELVKYD
;
A
#
# COMPACT_ATOMS: atom_id res chain seq x y z
N CYS A 1 -1.66 -1.01 4.40
CA CYS A 1 -0.99 -0.25 3.31
C CYS A 1 -1.36 1.23 3.29
N ALA A 2 -2.64 1.60 3.12
CA ALA A 2 -3.06 3.00 3.01
C ALA A 2 -2.60 3.90 4.18
N THR A 3 -2.63 3.38 5.40
CA THR A 3 -2.34 4.14 6.64
C THR A 3 -0.86 4.37 6.92
N MET A 4 0.01 3.44 6.51
CA MET A 4 1.44 3.41 6.93
C MET A 4 2.40 2.97 5.81
N GLY A 5 1.94 2.92 4.57
CA GLY A 5 2.66 2.34 3.43
C GLY A 5 2.59 0.81 3.37
N GLY A 6 2.70 0.13 4.52
CA GLY A 6 2.64 -1.34 4.64
C GLY A 6 3.86 -2.04 4.03
N LEU A 7 3.72 -3.33 3.70
CA LEU A 7 4.82 -4.11 3.09
C LEU A 7 5.44 -3.44 1.84
N PRO A 8 4.67 -2.82 0.91
CA PRO A 8 5.25 -2.13 -0.24
C PRO A 8 6.24 -1.01 0.15
N ALA A 9 6.06 -0.35 1.29
CA ALA A 9 6.98 0.69 1.75
C ALA A 9 8.30 0.15 2.30
N MET A 10 8.45 -1.17 2.49
CA MET A 10 9.75 -1.75 2.86
C MET A 10 10.83 -1.50 1.80
N ARG A 11 10.44 -1.30 0.53
CA ARG A 11 11.38 -0.92 -0.54
C ARG A 11 11.87 0.54 -0.46
N ASN A 12 11.38 1.36 0.47
CA ASN A 12 11.73 2.78 0.55
C ASN A 12 13.19 3.07 0.95
N SER A 13 13.94 2.05 1.38
CA SER A 13 15.38 2.10 1.60
C SER A 13 16.21 1.68 0.38
N ILE A 14 15.54 1.20 -0.68
CA ILE A 14 16.16 0.70 -1.91
C ILE A 14 15.73 1.59 -3.08
N PRO A 15 16.65 2.08 -3.93
CA PRO A 15 16.28 2.84 -5.11
C PRO A 15 15.36 2.06 -6.05
N VAL A 16 14.31 2.71 -6.56
CA VAL A 16 13.34 2.09 -7.50
C VAL A 16 14.04 1.43 -8.69
N LYS A 17 15.11 2.07 -9.20
CA LYS A 17 15.92 1.53 -10.29
C LYS A 17 16.45 0.13 -9.95
N GLU A 18 17.01 -0.07 -8.77
CA GLU A 18 17.54 -1.36 -8.34
C GLU A 18 16.43 -2.40 -8.21
N CYS A 19 15.26 -2.01 -7.67
CA CYS A 19 14.09 -2.90 -7.61
C CYS A 19 13.65 -3.38 -9.00
N LEU A 20 13.59 -2.47 -9.98
CA LEU A 20 13.18 -2.79 -11.35
C LEU A 20 14.25 -3.62 -12.09
N GLU A 21 15.53 -3.33 -11.88
CA GLU A 21 16.61 -4.12 -12.46
C GLU A 21 16.60 -5.56 -11.93
N GLU A 22 16.40 -5.75 -10.63
CA GLU A 22 16.27 -7.09 -10.05
C GLU A 22 15.07 -7.84 -10.63
N ALA A 23 13.90 -7.19 -10.67
CA ALA A 23 12.66 -7.80 -11.12
C ALA A 23 12.65 -8.17 -12.61
N TYR A 24 13.30 -7.39 -13.47
CA TYR A 24 13.15 -7.51 -14.93
C TYR A 24 14.44 -7.79 -15.71
N LEU A 25 15.61 -7.76 -15.07
CA LEU A 25 16.90 -7.98 -15.73
C LEU A 25 17.80 -8.99 -15.02
N LYS A 26 17.98 -8.85 -13.70
CA LYS A 26 19.02 -9.56 -12.93
C LYS A 26 18.51 -10.78 -12.17
N GLY A 27 17.20 -10.92 -12.01
CA GLY A 27 16.60 -12.05 -11.31
C GLY A 27 16.99 -13.40 -11.95
N PRO A 28 17.22 -14.45 -11.13
CA PRO A 28 17.83 -15.70 -11.58
C PRO A 28 17.02 -16.48 -12.63
N THR A 29 15.71 -16.24 -12.68
CA THR A 29 14.76 -16.90 -13.58
C THR A 29 14.25 -15.97 -14.68
N VAL A 30 14.76 -14.73 -14.77
CA VAL A 30 14.31 -13.75 -15.74
C VAL A 30 14.78 -14.14 -17.15
N TYR A 31 13.83 -14.35 -18.05
CA TYR A 31 14.09 -14.45 -19.48
C TYR A 31 13.65 -13.15 -20.18
N ASN A 32 14.62 -12.28 -20.46
CA ASN A 32 14.39 -10.99 -21.13
C ASN A 32 15.45 -10.73 -22.21
N PRO A 33 15.30 -11.29 -23.43
CA PRO A 33 16.28 -11.13 -24.51
C PRO A 33 16.53 -9.67 -24.92
N ALA A 34 15.56 -8.77 -24.69
CA ALA A 34 15.69 -7.36 -25.03
C ALA A 34 16.59 -6.59 -24.05
N GLY A 35 16.84 -7.14 -22.85
CA GLY A 35 17.72 -6.54 -21.84
C GLY A 35 17.26 -5.16 -21.35
N LYS A 36 15.96 -4.88 -21.41
CA LYS A 36 15.37 -3.59 -21.02
C LYS A 36 14.18 -3.78 -20.07
N PRO A 37 14.02 -2.91 -19.06
CA PRO A 37 12.80 -2.88 -18.25
C PRO A 37 11.57 -2.49 -19.10
N PRO A 38 10.35 -2.85 -18.66
CA PRO A 38 9.12 -2.36 -19.27
C PRO A 38 9.09 -0.82 -19.30
N SER A 39 8.72 -0.25 -20.45
CA SER A 39 8.73 1.21 -20.70
C SER A 39 7.61 1.66 -21.63
N ASP A 40 6.53 0.88 -21.71
CA ASP A 40 5.34 1.25 -22.47
C ASP A 40 4.72 2.54 -21.88
N PRO A 41 4.32 3.52 -22.70
CA PRO A 41 3.67 4.76 -22.24
C PRO A 41 2.41 4.54 -21.38
N GLU A 42 1.74 3.39 -21.50
CA GLU A 42 0.59 3.03 -20.65
C GLU A 42 1.00 2.70 -19.20
N LEU A 43 2.28 2.42 -18.96
CA LEU A 43 2.79 2.12 -17.63
C LEU A 43 3.07 3.42 -16.87
N PRO A 44 2.51 3.59 -15.66
CA PRO A 44 2.79 4.76 -14.85
C PRO A 44 4.24 4.75 -14.35
N LEU A 45 4.80 5.95 -14.18
CA LEU A 45 6.07 6.12 -13.49
C LEU A 45 5.91 5.69 -12.02
N VAL A 46 6.77 4.79 -11.56
CA VAL A 46 6.83 4.40 -10.16
C VAL A 46 7.50 5.52 -9.36
N LEU A 47 6.81 6.02 -8.34
CA LEU A 47 7.33 7.06 -7.45
C LEU A 47 8.62 6.62 -6.75
N ASP A 48 9.45 7.60 -6.41
CA ASP A 48 10.71 7.42 -5.69
C ASP A 48 10.55 6.64 -4.39
N ARG A 49 9.44 6.85 -3.67
CA ARG A 49 9.06 6.13 -2.45
C ARG A 49 7.57 5.78 -2.47
N VAL A 50 7.19 4.80 -1.67
CA VAL A 50 5.79 4.53 -1.34
C VAL A 50 5.39 5.45 -0.19
N TYR A 51 4.31 6.18 -0.40
CA TYR A 51 3.76 7.12 0.58
C TYR A 51 2.43 6.58 1.12
N PRO A 52 2.14 6.74 2.43
CA PRO A 52 0.79 6.51 2.94
C PRO A 52 -0.15 7.62 2.43
N LEU A 53 -1.46 7.36 2.40
CA LEU A 53 -2.42 8.29 1.76
C LEU A 53 -2.45 9.67 2.40
N GLN A 54 -2.31 9.75 3.73
CA GLN A 54 -2.32 11.02 4.45
C GLN A 54 -1.13 11.94 4.14
N ALA A 55 -0.09 11.44 3.46
CA ALA A 55 1.00 12.27 2.98
C ALA A 55 0.62 13.08 1.74
N VAL A 56 -0.47 12.72 1.05
CA VAL A 56 -0.87 13.30 -0.24
C VAL A 56 -2.22 14.02 -0.14
N VAL A 57 -3.17 13.47 0.62
CA VAL A 57 -4.52 14.03 0.76
C VAL A 57 -4.99 13.97 2.21
N LYS A 58 -5.95 14.83 2.56
CA LYS A 58 -6.61 14.76 3.87
C LYS A 58 -7.42 13.46 3.97
N ILE A 59 -7.26 12.75 5.09
CA ILE A 59 -8.00 11.53 5.42
C ILE A 59 -8.78 11.77 6.71
N ASP A 60 -10.08 11.50 6.70
CA ASP A 60 -10.95 11.73 7.86
C ASP A 60 -10.96 10.55 8.86
N TYR A 61 -10.78 9.31 8.38
CA TYR A 61 -10.76 8.12 9.23
C TYR A 61 -9.67 7.12 8.81
N PHE A 62 -9.11 6.41 9.78
CA PHE A 62 -8.10 5.37 9.58
C PHE A 62 -8.62 4.05 10.16
N LEU A 63 -8.66 3.01 9.34
CA LEU A 63 -9.00 1.65 9.77
C LEU A 63 -7.71 0.80 9.82
N PRO A 64 -7.28 0.36 11.01
CA PRO A 64 -6.06 -0.44 11.15
C PRO A 64 -6.29 -1.90 10.72
N GLY A 65 -5.23 -2.55 10.22
CA GLY A 65 -5.18 -3.98 9.88
C GLY A 65 -4.52 -4.28 8.54
N CYS A 66 -4.01 -5.50 8.37
CA CYS A 66 -3.41 -5.98 7.13
C CYS A 66 -3.90 -7.40 6.73
N PRO A 67 -5.23 -7.63 6.60
CA PRO A 67 -6.28 -6.61 6.44
C PRO A 67 -7.04 -6.27 7.74
N PRO A 68 -7.79 -5.16 7.77
CA PRO A 68 -8.79 -4.93 8.81
C PRO A 68 -9.79 -6.09 8.88
N SER A 69 -10.22 -6.47 10.09
CA SER A 69 -11.21 -7.54 10.25
C SER A 69 -12.58 -7.14 9.68
N ALA A 70 -13.42 -8.14 9.39
CA ALA A 70 -14.77 -7.91 8.90
C ALA A 70 -15.60 -7.08 9.90
N GLU A 71 -15.41 -7.33 11.20
CA GLU A 71 -16.05 -6.60 12.29
C GLU A 71 -15.62 -5.13 12.33
N THR A 72 -14.31 -4.84 12.15
CA THR A 72 -13.79 -3.47 12.07
C THR A 72 -14.41 -2.72 10.90
N LEU A 73 -14.50 -3.36 9.72
CA LEU A 73 -15.16 -2.76 8.55
C LEU A 73 -16.65 -2.55 8.77
N TRP A 74 -17.34 -3.54 9.33
CA TRP A 74 -18.78 -3.48 9.61
C TRP A 74 -19.13 -2.35 10.58
N GLN A 75 -18.38 -2.22 11.67
CA GLN A 75 -18.59 -1.15 12.66
C GLN A 75 -18.33 0.23 12.04
N ALA A 76 -17.25 0.37 11.26
CA ALA A 76 -16.92 1.63 10.59
C ALA A 76 -18.02 2.08 9.63
N LEU A 77 -18.47 1.18 8.76
CA LEU A 77 -19.55 1.48 7.82
C LEU A 77 -20.87 1.76 8.54
N THR A 78 -21.21 0.99 9.56
CA THR A 78 -22.44 1.18 10.34
C THR A 78 -22.44 2.52 11.08
N ALA A 79 -21.31 2.92 11.67
CA ALA A 79 -21.17 4.21 12.35
C ALA A 79 -21.38 5.38 11.37
N LEU A 80 -20.72 5.32 10.20
CA LEU A 80 -20.84 6.33 9.15
C LEU A 80 -22.28 6.46 8.63
N LEU A 81 -22.94 5.33 8.33
CA LEU A 81 -24.32 5.32 7.82
C LEU A 81 -25.33 5.89 8.83
N ASN A 82 -25.05 5.76 10.14
CA ASN A 82 -25.93 6.26 11.20
C ASN A 82 -25.51 7.62 11.75
N ASN A 83 -24.55 8.31 11.13
CA ASN A 83 -23.99 9.59 11.59
C ASN A 83 -23.53 9.53 13.06
N LYS A 84 -22.90 8.42 13.44
CA LYS A 84 -22.30 8.19 14.77
C LYS A 84 -20.78 8.29 14.70
N PRO A 85 -20.10 8.67 15.80
CA PRO A 85 -18.64 8.63 15.85
C PRO A 85 -18.13 7.20 15.64
N LEU A 86 -16.94 7.09 15.03
CA LEU A 86 -16.26 5.81 14.88
C LEU A 86 -15.56 5.45 16.19
N GLU A 87 -16.11 4.48 16.90
CA GLU A 87 -15.52 3.91 18.11
C GLU A 87 -15.12 2.46 17.82
N LEU A 88 -13.81 2.19 17.84
CA LEU A 88 -13.28 0.84 17.67
C LEU A 88 -12.80 0.32 19.04
N PRO A 89 -13.43 -0.73 19.60
CA PRO A 89 -12.93 -1.43 20.78
C PRO A 89 -11.48 -1.91 20.59
N TYR A 90 -10.73 -2.04 21.69
CA TYR A 90 -9.31 -2.43 21.67
C TYR A 90 -9.09 -3.75 20.94
N GLU A 91 -10.03 -4.69 21.07
CA GLU A 91 -10.00 -6.01 20.44
C GLU A 91 -9.98 -5.94 18.91
N LEU A 92 -10.55 -4.87 18.34
CA LEU A 92 -10.66 -4.64 16.91
C LEU A 92 -9.50 -3.81 16.35
N VAL A 93 -8.60 -3.30 17.20
CA VAL A 93 -7.41 -2.57 16.78
C VAL A 93 -6.26 -3.56 16.56
N LYS A 94 -6.04 -3.93 15.30
CA LYS A 94 -4.97 -4.84 14.84
C LYS A 94 -4.18 -4.19 13.71
N TYR A 95 -2.90 -4.53 13.56
CA TYR A 95 -2.02 -3.95 12.53
C TYR A 95 -1.34 -5.00 11.65
N ASP A 96 -1.35 -6.25 12.12
CA ASP A 96 -0.91 -7.45 11.44
C ASP A 96 -1.90 -7.90 10.35
#